data_AF-A0A2A4QPX3-F1
#
_entry.id   AF-A0A2A4QPX3-F1
#
_cell.length_a   1.000
_cell.length_b   1.000
_cell.length_c   1.000
_cell.angle_alpha   90.00
_cell.angle_beta   90.00
_cell.angle_gamma   90.00
#
_symmetry.space_group_name_H-M   'P 1'
#
loop_
_entity.id
_entity.type
_entity.pdbx_description
1 polymer ?
#
loop_
_entity_poly.entity_id
_entity_poly.type
_entity_poly.pdbx_seq_one_letter_code
_entity_poly.pdbx_strand_id
1 'polypeptide(L)'
;GVRNINGYNTRILEARDKGESLSRKVQTGFDPDTGKPVYEEQPIELVELPYIVVIVDEFADLMLVAGKEVENAIQRLAQMARAAGIHIIMATQRPSVDVITGVIKANFPTRISFQVTSKIDSRTILGEGGAEQLLGMGDMLYMAGGGQIKRVHGPFVADNEVQDVVDHLKAQGEPDYMDTSVGGGTGGGDGTSLFDGFGEGASDEKVDELYDEAVALVAREGKASTSFIQRYLKIGYNRAASIIEEMERQGVVSQATATGKREVLIGEV
;
A
#
# COMPACT_ATOMS: atom_id res chain seq x y z
N GLY A 1 -15.94 -22.97 -12.73
CA GLY A 1 -15.18 -22.03 -11.88
C GLY A 1 -13.70 -22.23 -12.11
N VAL A 2 -12.94 -21.15 -12.24
CA VAL A 2 -11.48 -21.16 -12.45
C VAL A 2 -10.76 -21.03 -11.10
N ARG A 3 -9.54 -21.58 -10.99
CA ARG A 3 -8.79 -21.64 -9.71
C ARG A 3 -7.70 -20.57 -9.59
N ASN A 4 -7.30 -19.95 -10.68
CA ASN A 4 -6.23 -18.95 -10.72
C ASN A 4 -6.34 -18.06 -11.97
N ILE A 5 -5.53 -17.00 -12.02
CA ILE A 5 -5.49 -16.04 -13.13
C ILE A 5 -5.23 -16.68 -14.50
N ASN A 6 -4.34 -17.67 -14.58
CA ASN A 6 -4.08 -18.37 -15.84
C ASN A 6 -5.33 -19.10 -16.35
N GLY A 7 -6.00 -19.84 -15.46
CA GLY A 7 -7.26 -20.50 -15.81
C GLY A 7 -8.36 -19.51 -16.17
N TYR A 8 -8.39 -18.33 -15.53
CA TYR A 8 -9.29 -17.24 -15.89
C TYR A 8 -9.00 -16.74 -17.31
N ASN A 9 -7.77 -16.33 -17.61
CA ASN A 9 -7.38 -15.78 -18.92
C ASN A 9 -7.59 -16.81 -20.03
N THR A 10 -7.24 -18.08 -19.82
CA THR A 10 -7.53 -19.15 -20.79
C THR A 10 -9.04 -19.29 -21.06
N ARG A 11 -9.88 -19.24 -20.02
CA ARG A 11 -11.34 -19.35 -20.21
C ARG A 11 -11.93 -18.15 -20.95
N ILE A 12 -11.40 -16.95 -20.69
CA ILE A 12 -11.79 -15.71 -21.38
C ILE A 12 -11.41 -15.78 -22.86
N LEU A 13 -10.19 -16.20 -23.18
CA LEU A 13 -9.73 -16.42 -24.56
C LEU A 13 -10.63 -17.41 -25.30
N GLU A 14 -10.88 -18.58 -24.72
CA GLU A 14 -11.74 -19.59 -25.33
C GLU A 14 -13.18 -19.11 -25.56
N ALA A 15 -13.73 -18.32 -24.63
CA ALA A 15 -15.06 -17.74 -24.78
C ALA A 15 -15.10 -16.71 -25.91
N ARG A 16 -14.09 -15.85 -25.99
CA ARG A 16 -13.95 -14.82 -27.04
C ARG A 16 -13.86 -15.47 -28.42
N ASP A 17 -13.03 -16.51 -28.56
CA ASP A 17 -12.83 -17.21 -29.84
C ASP A 17 -14.09 -17.97 -30.30
N LYS A 18 -14.93 -18.42 -29.37
CA LYS A 18 -16.21 -19.10 -29.64
C LYS A 18 -17.40 -18.16 -29.79
N GLY A 19 -17.23 -16.85 -29.55
CA GLY A 19 -18.33 -15.90 -29.49
C GLY A 19 -19.31 -16.16 -28.34
N GLU A 20 -18.86 -16.82 -27.27
CA GLU A 20 -19.66 -17.16 -26.10
C GLU A 20 -19.76 -15.96 -25.15
N SER A 21 -20.97 -15.61 -24.72
CA SER A 21 -21.17 -14.62 -23.66
C SER A 21 -21.09 -15.29 -22.29
N LEU A 22 -20.16 -14.85 -21.43
CA LEU A 22 -20.06 -15.31 -20.06
C LEU A 22 -20.84 -14.37 -19.12
N SER A 23 -21.55 -14.94 -18.15
CA SER A 23 -22.21 -14.19 -17.08
C SER A 23 -21.74 -14.69 -15.70
N ARG A 24 -21.75 -13.79 -14.71
CA ARG A 24 -21.59 -14.13 -13.29
C ARG A 24 -22.87 -13.83 -12.54
N LYS A 25 -23.22 -14.69 -11.59
CA LYS A 25 -24.30 -14.43 -10.64
C LYS A 25 -23.76 -13.56 -9.50
N VAL A 26 -24.30 -12.37 -9.34
CA VAL A 26 -23.97 -11.45 -8.25
C VAL A 26 -25.19 -11.30 -7.36
N GLN A 27 -25.00 -11.39 -6.04
CA GLN A 27 -26.06 -11.10 -5.10
C GLN A 27 -26.27 -9.58 -5.06
N THR A 28 -27.43 -9.10 -5.49
CA THR A 28 -27.75 -7.66 -5.55
C THR A 28 -28.55 -7.17 -4.36
N GLY A 29 -29.04 -8.08 -3.51
CA GLY A 29 -29.71 -7.72 -2.28
C GLY A 29 -30.48 -8.88 -1.65
N PHE A 30 -31.47 -8.54 -0.84
CA PHE A 30 -32.43 -9.47 -0.25
C PHE A 30 -33.83 -9.03 -0.66
N ASP A 31 -34.66 -10.01 -1.01
CA ASP A 31 -36.07 -9.80 -1.29
C ASP A 31 -36.76 -9.28 0.00
N PRO A 32 -37.40 -8.10 -0.02
CA PRO A 32 -37.99 -7.48 1.17
C PRO A 32 -39.17 -8.28 1.75
N ASP A 33 -39.84 -9.12 0.95
CA ASP A 33 -40.98 -9.92 1.42
C ASP A 33 -40.54 -11.29 1.95
N THR A 34 -39.49 -11.87 1.37
CA THR A 34 -39.07 -13.25 1.68
C THR A 34 -37.75 -13.36 2.45
N GLY A 35 -37.00 -12.27 2.56
CA GLY A 35 -35.67 -12.22 3.19
C GLY A 35 -34.61 -13.06 2.46
N LYS A 36 -34.90 -13.56 1.25
CA LYS A 36 -34.00 -14.43 0.48
C LYS A 36 -33.04 -13.60 -0.37
N PRO A 37 -31.78 -14.05 -0.55
CA PRO A 37 -30.83 -13.36 -1.42
C PRO A 37 -31.32 -13.34 -2.87
N VAL A 38 -31.36 -12.15 -3.46
CA VAL A 38 -31.66 -11.93 -4.88
C VAL A 38 -30.35 -11.95 -5.66
N TYR A 39 -30.33 -12.72 -6.75
CA TYR A 39 -29.16 -12.84 -7.62
C TYR A 39 -29.51 -12.32 -9.01
N GLU A 40 -28.64 -11.49 -9.56
CA GLU A 40 -28.68 -11.04 -10.95
C GLU A 40 -27.52 -11.64 -11.74
N GLU A 41 -27.78 -11.96 -13.01
CA GLU A 41 -26.74 -12.33 -13.94
C GLU A 41 -26.16 -11.09 -14.60
N GLN A 42 -24.90 -10.79 -14.29
CA GLN A 42 -24.16 -9.71 -14.92
C GLN A 42 -23.23 -10.29 -16.01
N PRO A 43 -23.20 -9.71 -17.22
CA PRO A 43 -22.26 -10.12 -18.24
C PRO A 43 -20.82 -9.84 -17.78
N ILE A 44 -19.92 -10.74 -18.12
CA ILE A 44 -18.48 -10.60 -17.88
C ILE A 44 -17.85 -10.10 -19.18
N GLU A 45 -17.15 -8.98 -19.12
CA GLU A 45 -16.32 -8.52 -20.23
C GLU A 45 -15.20 -9.53 -20.49
N LEU A 46 -15.04 -9.91 -21.76
CA LEU A 46 -14.05 -10.91 -22.18
C LEU A 46 -12.65 -10.30 -22.32
N VAL A 47 -12.19 -9.66 -21.25
CA VAL A 47 -10.87 -9.03 -21.15
C VAL A 47 -10.01 -9.85 -20.19
N GLU A 48 -8.79 -10.16 -20.62
CA GLU A 48 -7.81 -10.87 -19.80
C GLU A 48 -7.32 -9.98 -18.67
N LEU A 49 -7.08 -10.56 -17.50
CA LEU A 49 -6.53 -9.84 -16.37
C LEU A 49 -4.99 -9.87 -16.42
N PRO A 50 -4.32 -8.72 -16.22
CA PRO A 50 -2.86 -8.69 -16.12
C PRO A 50 -2.38 -9.22 -14.78
N TYR A 51 -1.12 -9.67 -14.74
CA TYR A 51 -0.41 -9.83 -13.48
C TYR A 51 -0.12 -8.47 -12.86
N ILE A 52 -0.24 -8.37 -11.54
CA ILE A 52 0.09 -7.16 -10.79
C ILE A 52 1.36 -7.43 -10.00
N VAL A 53 2.38 -6.58 -10.19
CA VAL A 53 3.63 -6.64 -9.43
C VAL A 53 3.75 -5.40 -8.57
N VAL A 54 3.77 -5.58 -7.26
CA VAL A 54 3.98 -4.51 -6.27
C VAL A 54 5.45 -4.52 -5.86
N ILE A 55 6.15 -3.41 -6.04
CA ILE A 55 7.58 -3.27 -5.71
C ILE A 55 7.72 -2.22 -4.59
N VAL A 56 8.38 -2.60 -3.50
CA VAL A 56 8.70 -1.72 -2.37
C VAL A 56 10.20 -1.72 -2.19
N ASP A 57 10.87 -0.61 -2.50
CA ASP A 57 12.34 -0.52 -2.51
C ASP A 57 12.95 -0.47 -1.09
N GLU A 58 12.27 0.20 -0.15
CA GLU A 58 12.69 0.26 1.25
C GLU A 58 11.47 0.07 2.16
N PHE A 59 11.10 -1.18 2.41
CA PHE A 59 9.90 -1.47 3.21
C PHE A 59 10.11 -1.20 4.71
N ALA A 60 11.34 -1.00 5.19
CA ALA A 60 11.58 -0.62 6.57
C ALA A 60 10.94 0.73 6.94
N ASP A 61 10.87 1.66 5.99
CA ASP A 61 10.24 2.95 6.22
C ASP A 61 8.73 2.81 6.46
N LEU A 62 8.08 1.86 5.79
CA LEU A 62 6.68 1.51 6.05
C LEU A 62 6.52 0.87 7.43
N MET A 63 7.46 -0.02 7.81
CA MET A 63 7.43 -0.68 9.12
C MET A 63 7.60 0.29 10.29
N LEU A 64 8.40 1.34 10.11
CA LEU A 64 8.63 2.36 11.14
C LEU A 64 7.41 3.26 11.39
N VAL A 65 6.60 3.51 10.36
CA VAL A 65 5.43 4.39 10.45
C VAL A 65 4.16 3.61 10.81
N ALA A 66 3.98 2.41 10.25
CA ALA A 66 2.73 1.65 10.32
C ALA A 66 2.97 0.12 10.29
N GLY A 67 3.91 -0.37 11.11
CA GLY A 67 4.34 -1.78 11.05
C GLY A 67 3.22 -2.80 11.24
N LYS A 68 2.26 -2.54 12.12
CA LYS A 68 1.15 -3.48 12.38
C LYS A 68 0.18 -3.55 11.19
N GLU A 69 -0.11 -2.41 10.58
CA GLU A 69 -0.98 -2.30 9.41
C GLU A 69 -0.32 -2.98 8.19
N VAL A 70 0.98 -2.72 8.00
CA VAL A 70 1.78 -3.30 6.92
C VAL A 70 1.85 -4.82 7.05
N GLU A 71 2.11 -5.35 8.25
CA GLU A 71 2.13 -6.80 8.49
C GLU A 71 0.77 -7.45 8.19
N ASN A 72 -0.33 -6.83 8.64
CA ASN A 72 -1.67 -7.34 8.38
C ASN A 72 -2.00 -7.34 6.88
N ALA A 73 -1.65 -6.28 6.16
CA ALA A 73 -1.84 -6.18 4.72
C ALA A 73 -1.03 -7.24 3.97
N ILE A 74 0.24 -7.42 4.36
CA ILE A 74 1.14 -8.43 3.82
C ILE A 74 0.59 -9.83 4.05
N GLN A 75 0.11 -10.14 5.26
CA GLN A 75 -0.42 -11.46 5.58
C GLN A 75 -1.66 -11.77 4.74
N ARG A 76 -2.57 -10.80 4.57
CA ARG A 76 -3.76 -10.96 3.71
C ARG A 76 -3.38 -11.15 2.25
N LEU A 77 -2.46 -10.32 1.74
CA LEU A 77 -1.98 -10.42 0.37
C LEU A 77 -1.30 -11.76 0.14
N ALA A 78 -0.33 -12.17 0.96
CA ALA A 78 0.40 -13.42 0.76
C ALA A 78 -0.51 -14.66 0.73
N GLN A 79 -1.61 -14.67 1.49
CA GLN A 79 -2.57 -15.77 1.50
C GLN A 79 -3.43 -15.86 0.24
N MET A 80 -3.80 -14.73 -0.38
CA MET A 80 -4.78 -14.68 -1.46
C MET A 80 -4.18 -14.36 -2.84
N ALA A 81 -3.05 -13.65 -2.87
CA ALA A 81 -2.46 -13.04 -4.05
C ALA A 81 -1.99 -14.04 -5.10
N ARG A 82 -1.46 -15.20 -4.69
CA ARG A 82 -0.85 -16.17 -5.62
C ARG A 82 -1.83 -16.66 -6.68
N ALA A 83 -3.05 -16.99 -6.29
CA ALA A 83 -4.09 -17.43 -7.23
C ALA A 83 -4.63 -16.26 -8.06
N ALA A 84 -4.68 -15.06 -7.47
CA ALA A 84 -5.13 -13.83 -8.11
C ALA A 84 -4.12 -13.22 -9.10
N GLY A 85 -2.88 -13.72 -9.16
CA GLY A 85 -1.84 -13.16 -10.04
C GLY A 85 -1.21 -11.88 -9.51
N ILE A 86 -1.23 -11.68 -8.19
CA ILE A 86 -0.58 -10.54 -7.53
C ILE A 86 0.74 -11.03 -6.93
N HIS A 87 1.82 -10.31 -7.22
CA HIS A 87 3.18 -10.60 -6.78
C HIS A 87 3.76 -9.40 -6.07
N ILE A 88 4.56 -9.64 -5.02
CA ILE A 88 5.16 -8.58 -4.22
C ILE A 88 6.67 -8.80 -4.16
N ILE A 89 7.42 -7.74 -4.42
CA ILE A 89 8.86 -7.64 -4.23
C ILE A 89 9.10 -6.58 -3.17
N MET A 90 9.76 -6.95 -2.09
CA MET A 90 10.15 -6.01 -1.04
C MET A 90 11.66 -6.05 -0.87
N ALA A 91 12.27 -4.88 -0.87
CA ALA A 91 13.67 -4.67 -0.62
C ALA A 91 13.84 -3.78 0.62
N THR A 92 14.97 -3.95 1.29
CA THR A 92 15.37 -3.13 2.43
C THR A 92 16.88 -3.16 2.58
N GLN A 93 17.45 -2.05 3.02
CA GLN A 93 18.84 -1.96 3.47
C GLN A 93 19.00 -2.20 4.97
N ARG A 94 17.89 -2.40 5.70
CA ARG A 94 17.87 -2.56 7.17
C ARG A 94 17.43 -3.97 7.55
N PRO A 95 18.33 -4.97 7.48
CA PRO A 95 18.00 -6.37 7.76
C PRO A 95 17.89 -6.69 9.27
N SER A 96 17.13 -5.89 10.02
CA SER A 96 16.88 -6.08 11.45
C SER A 96 15.66 -6.96 11.71
N VAL A 97 15.56 -7.52 12.91
CA VAL A 97 14.43 -8.37 13.33
C VAL A 97 13.12 -7.59 13.40
N ASP A 98 13.20 -6.28 13.69
CA ASP A 98 12.04 -5.38 13.77
C ASP A 98 11.45 -5.07 12.38
N VAL A 99 12.28 -5.16 11.33
CA VAL A 99 11.87 -4.97 9.94
C VAL A 99 11.48 -6.31 9.31
N ILE A 100 12.36 -7.32 9.38
CA ILE A 100 12.11 -8.67 8.83
C ILE A 100 11.55 -9.56 9.94
N THR A 101 10.31 -9.29 10.30
CA THR A 101 9.64 -9.97 11.41
C THR A 101 9.31 -11.43 11.08
N GLY A 102 8.83 -12.17 12.08
CA GLY A 102 8.36 -13.54 11.88
C GLY A 102 7.21 -13.64 10.87
N VAL A 103 6.31 -12.65 10.86
CA VAL A 103 5.16 -12.61 9.94
C VAL A 103 5.64 -12.44 8.50
N ILE A 104 6.58 -11.53 8.27
CA ILE A 104 7.21 -11.34 6.96
C ILE A 104 7.87 -12.63 6.50
N LYS A 105 8.70 -13.26 7.35
CA LYS A 105 9.38 -14.51 7.00
C LYS A 105 8.41 -15.65 6.69
N ALA A 106 7.32 -15.78 7.44
CA ALA A 106 6.33 -16.83 7.21
C ALA A 106 5.61 -16.71 5.86
N ASN A 107 5.41 -15.48 5.38
CA ASN A 107 4.64 -15.19 4.17
C ASN A 107 5.51 -15.04 2.91
N PHE A 108 6.81 -14.76 3.06
CA PHE A 108 7.76 -14.65 1.95
C PHE A 108 8.85 -15.73 2.03
N PRO A 109 8.61 -16.91 1.43
CA PRO A 109 9.52 -18.05 1.53
C PRO A 109 10.68 -17.98 0.52
N THR A 110 10.59 -17.13 -0.50
CA THR A 110 11.68 -16.85 -1.45
C THR A 110 12.40 -15.58 -1.03
N ARG A 111 13.73 -15.66 -0.88
CA ARG A 111 14.55 -14.56 -0.35
C ARG A 111 15.84 -14.42 -1.14
N ILE A 112 16.30 -13.18 -1.26
CA ILE A 112 17.59 -12.81 -1.81
C ILE A 112 18.30 -11.98 -0.75
N SER A 113 19.58 -12.28 -0.51
CA SER A 113 20.45 -11.40 0.27
C SER A 113 21.66 -11.04 -0.57
N PHE A 114 21.89 -9.75 -0.74
CA PHE A 114 23.21 -9.24 -1.11
C PHE A 114 24.14 -9.25 0.10
N GLN A 115 25.35 -8.72 -0.08
CA GLN A 115 26.32 -8.59 1.00
C GLN A 115 25.71 -7.81 2.19
N VAL A 116 25.83 -8.39 3.37
CA VAL A 116 25.46 -7.76 4.65
C VAL A 116 26.69 -7.65 5.54
N THR A 117 26.61 -6.83 6.57
CA THR A 117 27.75 -6.53 7.45
C THR A 117 28.02 -7.64 8.46
N SER A 118 26.98 -8.36 8.90
CA SER A 118 27.10 -9.33 9.98
C SER A 118 26.39 -10.66 9.70
N LYS A 119 26.89 -11.71 10.37
CA LYS A 119 26.24 -13.03 10.40
C LYS A 119 24.84 -12.98 11.01
N ILE A 120 24.56 -11.99 11.87
CA ILE A 120 23.23 -11.79 12.47
C ILE A 120 22.26 -11.36 11.38
N ASP A 121 22.64 -10.37 10.56
CA ASP A 121 21.82 -9.87 9.45
C ASP A 121 21.56 -10.96 8.40
N SER A 122 22.57 -11.76 8.07
CA SER A 122 22.41 -12.91 7.17
C SER A 122 21.34 -13.87 7.70
N ARG A 123 21.36 -14.17 9.00
CA ARG A 123 20.35 -15.04 9.63
C ARG A 123 18.98 -14.39 9.69
N THR A 124 18.90 -13.08 9.86
CA THR A 124 17.63 -12.36 9.85
C THR A 124 16.94 -12.52 8.48
N ILE A 125 17.69 -12.42 7.38
CA ILE A 125 17.16 -12.56 6.02
C ILE A 125 16.95 -14.04 5.66
N LEU A 126 18.00 -14.86 5.74
CA LEU A 126 18.05 -16.20 5.15
C LEU A 126 17.76 -17.33 6.16
N GLY A 127 17.81 -17.05 7.46
CA GLY A 127 17.76 -18.07 8.52
C GLY A 127 19.12 -18.71 8.84
N GLU A 128 20.12 -18.55 7.96
CA GLU A 128 21.48 -19.03 8.15
C GLU A 128 22.53 -17.96 7.80
N GLY A 129 23.79 -18.23 8.19
CA GLY A 129 24.92 -17.36 7.86
C GLY A 129 25.42 -17.61 6.43
N GLY A 130 26.15 -16.64 5.87
CA GLY A 130 26.80 -16.76 4.57
C GLY A 130 26.78 -15.46 3.77
N ALA A 131 25.75 -14.62 3.94
CA ALA A 131 25.64 -13.36 3.20
C ALA A 131 26.72 -12.34 3.62
N GLU A 132 27.25 -12.44 4.85
CA GLU A 132 28.36 -11.62 5.33
C GLU A 132 29.70 -11.92 4.64
N GLN A 133 29.78 -13.02 3.88
CA GLN A 133 30.97 -13.45 3.16
C GLN A 133 30.91 -13.12 1.65
N LEU A 134 29.82 -12.49 1.20
CA LEU A 134 29.67 -12.06 -0.18
C LEU A 134 30.65 -10.92 -0.50
N LEU A 135 30.96 -10.78 -1.79
CA LEU A 135 31.98 -9.86 -2.29
C LEU A 135 31.44 -8.44 -2.59
N GLY A 136 30.13 -8.23 -2.43
CA GLY A 136 29.45 -7.01 -2.87
C GLY A 136 29.23 -6.99 -4.39
N MET A 137 28.92 -5.82 -4.95
CA MET A 137 28.84 -5.57 -6.41
C MET A 137 28.00 -6.61 -7.18
N GLY A 138 26.82 -6.97 -6.65
CA GLY A 138 25.90 -7.91 -7.28
C GLY A 138 26.05 -9.38 -6.85
N ASP A 139 27.07 -9.73 -6.06
CA ASP A 139 27.18 -11.06 -5.45
C ASP A 139 26.05 -11.27 -4.42
N MET A 140 25.29 -12.36 -4.56
CA MET A 140 24.09 -12.61 -3.77
C MET A 140 23.88 -14.08 -3.42
N LEU A 141 23.12 -14.32 -2.35
CA LEU A 141 22.56 -15.60 -1.97
C LEU A 141 21.06 -15.62 -2.27
N TYR A 142 20.62 -16.64 -2.99
CA TYR A 142 19.22 -16.88 -3.33
C TYR A 142 18.71 -18.13 -2.62
N MET A 143 17.54 -18.01 -2.00
CA MET A 143 16.83 -19.10 -1.34
C MET A 143 15.40 -19.16 -1.84
N ALA A 144 14.99 -20.30 -2.40
CA ALA A 144 13.62 -20.55 -2.81
C ALA A 144 12.91 -21.46 -1.81
N GLY A 145 11.77 -21.04 -1.27
CA GLY A 145 10.92 -21.93 -0.49
C GLY A 145 11.52 -22.44 0.84
N GLY A 146 12.52 -21.75 1.40
CA GLY A 146 13.31 -22.28 2.53
C GLY A 146 14.21 -23.48 2.17
N GLY A 147 14.44 -23.73 0.87
CA GLY A 147 15.33 -24.78 0.38
C GLY A 147 16.81 -24.39 0.44
N GLN A 148 17.64 -25.15 -0.28
CA GLN A 148 19.09 -24.91 -0.32
C GLN A 148 19.42 -23.52 -0.86
N ILE A 149 20.33 -22.83 -0.17
CA ILE A 149 20.87 -21.55 -0.61
C ILE A 149 21.82 -21.74 -1.80
N LYS A 150 21.64 -20.91 -2.82
CA LYS A 150 22.48 -20.85 -4.02
C LYS A 150 23.16 -19.50 -4.08
N ARG A 151 24.48 -19.50 -4.29
CA ARG A 151 25.22 -18.28 -4.62
C ARG A 151 25.01 -17.95 -6.10
N VAL A 152 24.72 -16.69 -6.38
CA VAL A 152 24.47 -16.17 -7.72
C VAL A 152 25.20 -14.84 -7.88
N HIS A 153 25.76 -14.60 -9.06
CA HIS A 153 26.30 -13.29 -9.43
C HIS A 153 25.22 -12.53 -10.21
N GLY A 154 24.71 -11.47 -9.61
CA GLY A 154 23.69 -10.61 -10.21
C GLY A 154 24.24 -9.92 -11.46
N PRO A 155 23.45 -9.86 -12.55
CA PRO A 155 23.85 -9.08 -13.71
C PRO A 155 23.94 -7.60 -13.34
N PHE A 156 24.99 -6.93 -13.82
CA PHE A 156 25.10 -5.49 -13.72
C PHE A 156 24.26 -4.85 -14.83
N VAL A 157 23.47 -3.84 -14.47
CA VAL A 157 22.77 -2.97 -15.39
C VAL A 157 23.13 -1.54 -15.02
N ALA A 158 23.61 -0.76 -15.98
CA ALA A 158 23.95 0.63 -15.77
C ALA A 158 22.70 1.52 -15.87
N ASP A 159 22.72 2.68 -15.21
CA ASP A 159 21.59 3.61 -15.19
C ASP A 159 21.17 4.06 -16.60
N ASN A 160 22.12 4.19 -17.53
CA ASN A 160 21.81 4.53 -18.91
C ASN A 160 21.08 3.40 -19.64
N GLU A 161 21.39 2.14 -19.36
CA GLU A 161 20.66 1.00 -19.94
C GLU A 161 19.22 0.95 -19.42
N VAL A 162 19.00 1.29 -18.15
CA VAL A 162 17.64 1.44 -17.58
C VAL A 162 16.90 2.58 -18.28
N GLN A 163 17.56 3.72 -18.46
CA GLN A 163 16.97 4.88 -19.13
C GLN A 163 16.59 4.56 -20.59
N ASP A 164 17.44 3.85 -21.32
CA ASP A 164 17.16 3.42 -22.71
C ASP A 164 15.91 2.54 -22.78
N VAL A 165 15.73 1.61 -21.84
CA VAL A 165 14.52 0.77 -21.76
C VAL A 165 13.28 1.60 -21.41
N VAL A 166 13.40 2.53 -20.46
CA VAL A 166 12.30 3.43 -20.07
C VAL A 166 11.86 4.29 -21.26
N ASP A 167 12.79 4.85 -22.02
CA ASP A 167 12.47 5.69 -23.18
C ASP A 167 11.86 4.87 -24.32
N HIS A 168 12.34 3.65 -24.53
CA HIS A 168 11.71 2.71 -25.46
C HIS A 168 10.27 2.37 -25.09
N LEU A 169 9.95 2.23 -23.79
CA LEU A 169 8.58 1.99 -23.31
C LEU A 169 7.69 3.22 -23.45
N LYS A 170 8.19 4.41 -23.09
CA LYS A 170 7.47 5.69 -23.25
C LYS A 170 7.12 5.98 -24.71
N ALA A 171 7.96 5.56 -25.66
CA ALA A 171 7.69 5.70 -27.08
C ALA A 171 6.53 4.82 -27.57
N GLN A 172 6.13 3.79 -26.82
CA GLN A 172 5.06 2.85 -27.19
C GLN A 172 3.69 3.25 -26.65
N GLY A 173 3.63 4.05 -25.59
CA GLY A 173 2.37 4.48 -24.99
C GLY A 173 2.54 5.35 -23.76
N GLU A 174 1.45 6.02 -23.40
CA GLU A 174 1.36 6.79 -22.15
C GLU A 174 0.96 5.89 -20.98
N PRO A 175 1.39 6.22 -19.75
CA PRO A 175 0.98 5.49 -18.57
C PRO A 175 -0.53 5.62 -18.33
N ASP A 176 -1.22 4.49 -18.25
CA ASP A 176 -2.62 4.41 -17.84
C ASP A 176 -2.70 4.31 -16.31
N TYR A 177 -2.79 5.48 -15.67
CA TYR A 177 -2.95 5.54 -14.22
C TYR A 177 -4.40 5.28 -13.85
N MET A 178 -4.64 4.21 -13.09
CA MET A 178 -5.94 4.05 -12.43
C MET A 178 -6.13 5.20 -11.44
N ASP A 179 -7.21 5.95 -11.60
CA ASP A 179 -7.58 6.99 -10.64
C ASP A 179 -7.90 6.31 -9.31
N THR A 180 -6.94 6.35 -8.38
CA THR A 180 -7.08 5.79 -7.02
C THR A 180 -7.74 6.79 -6.09
N SER A 181 -8.46 7.78 -6.60
CA SER A 181 -9.39 8.52 -5.76
C SER A 181 -10.32 7.49 -5.13
N VAL A 182 -10.07 7.23 -3.84
CA VAL A 182 -10.98 6.54 -2.93
C VAL A 182 -12.19 7.45 -2.82
N GLY A 183 -13.00 7.47 -3.88
CA GLY A 183 -14.30 8.11 -3.90
C GLY A 183 -15.15 7.34 -2.93
N GLY A 184 -15.64 8.04 -1.90
CA GLY A 184 -16.81 7.62 -1.16
C GLY A 184 -17.95 7.38 -2.14
N GLY A 185 -18.05 6.15 -2.63
CA GLY A 185 -19.13 5.69 -3.46
C GLY A 185 -20.36 5.54 -2.59
N THR A 186 -21.24 6.54 -2.63
CA THR A 186 -22.62 6.42 -2.20
C THR A 186 -23.30 5.33 -3.02
N GLY A 187 -23.34 4.12 -2.49
CA GLY A 187 -24.04 2.98 -3.06
C GLY A 187 -24.09 1.86 -2.03
N GLY A 188 -25.23 1.75 -1.34
CA GLY A 188 -25.41 0.82 -0.23
C GLY A 188 -25.12 -0.63 -0.61
N GLY A 189 -24.39 -1.32 0.27
CA GLY A 189 -24.13 -2.75 0.15
C GLY A 189 -22.69 -3.12 0.54
N ASP A 190 -22.44 -3.24 1.85
CA ASP A 190 -21.41 -4.10 2.46
C ASP A 190 -19.95 -3.99 1.94
N GLY A 191 -19.52 -2.77 1.60
CA GLY A 191 -18.11 -2.44 1.42
C GLY A 191 -17.47 -2.08 2.75
N THR A 192 -16.99 -3.06 3.51
CA THR A 192 -16.09 -2.79 4.64
C THR A 192 -14.81 -2.18 4.08
N SER A 193 -14.69 -0.84 4.14
CA SER A 193 -13.41 -0.15 3.98
C SER A 193 -12.43 -0.78 4.95
N LEU A 194 -11.48 -1.56 4.43
CA LEU A 194 -10.45 -2.26 5.20
C LEU A 194 -9.49 -1.32 5.96
N PHE A 195 -9.71 0.00 5.90
CA PHE A 195 -8.92 1.03 6.55
C PHE A 195 -9.73 1.99 7.43
N ASP A 196 -11.06 1.87 7.54
CA ASP A 196 -11.90 2.92 8.16
C ASP A 196 -12.82 2.42 9.28
N GLY A 197 -12.50 1.31 9.95
CA GLY A 197 -13.46 0.71 10.87
C GLY A 197 -12.91 -0.18 11.96
N PHE A 198 -11.88 0.25 12.71
CA PHE A 198 -11.61 -0.30 14.06
C PHE A 198 -10.91 0.75 14.95
N GLY A 199 -11.57 1.89 15.10
CA GLY A 199 -11.22 2.94 16.05
C GLY A 199 -12.38 3.28 16.98
N GLU A 200 -13.06 2.29 17.55
CA GLU A 200 -13.92 2.51 18.72
C GLU A 200 -13.37 1.72 19.91
N GLY A 201 -12.75 2.48 20.80
CA GLY A 201 -12.19 2.04 22.06
C GLY A 201 -11.87 3.25 22.92
N ALA A 202 -12.90 3.76 23.60
CA ALA A 202 -12.90 4.74 24.68
C ALA A 202 -12.68 6.22 24.30
N SER A 203 -13.78 6.96 24.44
CA SER A 203 -13.86 8.36 24.81
C SER A 203 -12.79 8.80 25.82
N ASP A 204 -11.92 9.70 25.39
CA ASP A 204 -11.52 10.88 26.16
C ASP A 204 -10.89 11.90 25.20
N GLU A 205 -11.23 13.17 25.39
CA GLU A 205 -10.68 14.34 24.68
C GLU A 205 -9.15 14.42 24.88
N LYS A 206 -8.38 13.68 24.07
CA LYS A 206 -6.95 13.96 23.92
C LYS A 206 -6.78 15.04 22.86
N VAL A 207 -6.52 16.25 23.34
CA VAL A 207 -5.88 17.31 22.55
C VAL A 207 -4.67 16.70 21.85
N ASP A 208 -4.56 16.88 20.52
CA ASP A 208 -3.40 16.40 19.75
C ASP A 208 -2.13 16.95 20.39
N GLU A 209 -1.12 16.11 20.63
CA GLU A 209 0.15 16.51 21.28
C GLU A 209 0.85 17.67 20.55
N LEU A 210 0.55 17.87 19.27
CA LEU A 210 1.11 18.93 18.43
C LEU A 210 0.19 20.15 18.32
N TYR A 211 -0.96 20.17 19.00
CA TYR A 211 -1.94 21.25 18.89
C TYR A 211 -1.36 22.59 19.36
N ASP A 212 -0.74 22.64 20.54
CA ASP A 212 -0.18 23.88 21.08
C ASP A 212 0.95 24.44 20.21
N GLU A 213 1.78 23.55 19.64
CA GLU A 213 2.83 23.92 18.70
C GLU A 213 2.25 24.47 17.39
N ALA A 214 1.17 23.86 16.91
CA ALA A 214 0.46 24.30 15.74
C ALA A 214 -0.21 25.68 15.96
N VAL A 215 -0.80 25.93 17.13
CA VAL A 215 -1.41 27.22 17.48
C VAL A 215 -0.34 28.30 17.53
N ALA A 216 0.80 28.03 18.17
CA ALA A 216 1.92 28.97 18.23
C ALA A 216 2.48 29.31 16.83
N LEU A 217 2.57 28.30 15.95
CA LEU A 217 2.99 28.49 14.56
C LEU A 217 2.00 29.38 13.78
N VAL A 218 0.70 29.11 13.91
CA VAL A 218 -0.35 29.87 13.22
C VAL A 218 -0.41 31.32 13.73
N ALA A 219 -0.25 31.52 15.04
CA ALA A 219 -0.18 32.84 15.67
C ALA A 219 1.03 33.65 15.16
N ARG A 220 2.20 33.03 15.06
CA ARG A 220 3.43 33.68 14.60
C ARG A 220 3.41 34.04 13.11
N GLU A 221 2.89 33.13 12.28
CA GLU A 221 2.99 33.25 10.82
C GLU A 221 1.75 33.91 10.18
N GLY A 222 0.68 34.09 10.94
CA GLY A 222 -0.58 34.71 10.49
C GLY A 222 -1.26 33.94 9.36
N LYS A 223 -0.97 32.64 9.21
CA LYS A 223 -1.46 31.78 8.12
C LYS A 223 -1.96 30.46 8.68
N ALA A 224 -3.18 30.08 8.29
CA ALA A 224 -3.79 28.81 8.66
C ALA A 224 -4.34 28.07 7.44
N SER A 225 -3.75 26.92 7.12
CA SER A 225 -4.30 25.94 6.19
C SER A 225 -3.81 24.54 6.55
N THR A 226 -4.58 23.52 6.16
CA THR A 226 -4.25 22.11 6.39
C THR A 226 -2.87 21.76 5.82
N SER A 227 -2.59 22.19 4.59
CA SER A 227 -1.31 22.00 3.91
C SER A 227 -0.14 22.75 4.57
N PHE A 228 -0.40 23.90 5.20
CA PHE A 228 0.62 24.68 5.90
C PHE A 228 1.08 23.96 7.17
N ILE A 229 0.13 23.50 7.98
CA ILE A 229 0.41 22.72 9.21
C ILE A 229 1.08 21.39 8.85
N GLN A 230 0.58 20.69 7.83
CA GLN A 230 1.14 19.44 7.33
C GLN A 230 2.64 19.56 7.01
N ARG A 231 3.03 20.61 6.27
CA ARG A 231 4.41 20.82 5.83
C ARG A 231 5.35 21.20 6.98
N TYR A 232 4.89 22.03 7.90
CA TYR A 232 5.74 22.51 9.00
C TYR A 232 5.93 21.46 10.10
N LEU A 233 4.86 20.78 10.50
CA LEU A 233 4.91 19.76 11.56
C LEU A 233 5.25 18.36 11.02
N LYS A 234 5.41 18.22 9.69
CA LYS A 234 5.74 16.96 9.01
C LYS A 234 4.79 15.82 9.38
N ILE A 235 3.50 16.13 9.49
CA ILE A 235 2.43 15.18 9.82
C ILE A 235 1.60 14.81 8.57
N GLY A 236 0.79 13.76 8.65
CA GLY A 236 -0.14 13.38 7.59
C GLY A 236 -1.32 14.36 7.43
N TYR A 237 -1.96 14.35 6.26
CA TYR A 237 -3.05 15.28 5.92
C TYR A 237 -4.22 15.23 6.89
N ASN A 238 -4.72 14.03 7.23
CA ASN A 238 -5.87 13.88 8.14
C ASN A 238 -5.59 14.45 9.53
N ARG A 239 -4.38 14.24 10.05
CA ARG A 239 -3.97 14.79 11.35
C ARG A 239 -3.88 16.32 11.30
N ALA A 240 -3.31 16.88 10.22
CA ALA A 240 -3.29 18.32 10.01
C ALA A 240 -4.71 18.90 9.87
N ALA A 241 -5.64 18.16 9.25
CA ALA A 241 -7.04 18.56 9.09
C ALA A 241 -7.75 18.60 10.44
N SER A 242 -7.60 17.54 11.26
CA SER A 242 -8.16 17.49 12.61
C SER A 242 -7.63 18.60 13.50
N ILE A 243 -6.33 18.94 13.42
CA ILE A 243 -5.75 20.08 14.16
C ILE A 243 -6.39 21.41 13.71
N ILE A 244 -6.59 21.61 12.40
CA ILE A 244 -7.25 22.82 11.87
C ILE A 244 -8.72 22.90 12.27
N GLU A 245 -9.45 21.79 12.24
CA GLU A 245 -10.85 21.72 12.67
C GLU A 245 -11.00 22.00 14.17
N GLU A 246 -10.06 21.50 14.96
CA GLU A 246 -9.97 21.80 16.40
C GLU A 246 -9.67 23.29 16.64
N MET A 247 -8.76 23.90 15.86
CA MET A 247 -8.50 25.33 15.91
C MET A 247 -9.73 26.17 15.51
N GLU A 248 -10.51 25.72 14.54
CA GLU A 248 -11.78 26.37 14.17
C GLU A 248 -12.79 26.28 15.33
N ARG A 249 -12.93 25.09 15.93
CA ARG A 249 -13.85 24.84 17.05
C ARG A 249 -13.50 25.69 18.27
N GLN A 250 -12.21 25.87 18.56
CA GLN A 250 -11.72 26.68 19.67
C GLN A 250 -11.63 28.18 19.34
N GLY A 251 -12.00 28.59 18.12
CA GLY A 251 -12.00 30.01 17.71
C GLY A 251 -10.61 30.60 17.48
N VAL A 252 -9.60 29.76 17.26
CA VAL A 252 -8.23 30.17 16.90
C VAL A 252 -8.16 30.64 15.44
N VAL A 253 -8.94 30.01 14.56
CA VAL A 253 -9.02 30.32 13.13
C VAL A 253 -10.47 30.40 12.65
N SER A 254 -10.73 31.15 11.59
CA SER A 254 -12.06 31.27 10.99
C SER A 254 -12.43 30.03 10.14
N GLN A 255 -13.69 29.96 9.73
CA GLN A 255 -14.16 28.94 8.78
C GLN A 255 -13.39 29.03 7.46
N ALA A 256 -13.28 27.91 6.76
CA ALA A 256 -12.64 27.88 5.46
C ALA A 256 -13.42 28.72 4.43
N THR A 257 -12.72 29.62 3.75
CA THR A 257 -13.24 30.26 2.53
C THR A 257 -13.34 29.24 1.39
N ALA A 258 -14.02 29.59 0.28
CA ALA A 258 -14.14 28.72 -0.90
C ALA A 258 -12.79 28.29 -1.53
N THR A 259 -11.67 28.91 -1.12
CA THR A 259 -10.30 28.57 -1.55
C THR A 259 -9.51 27.79 -0.50
N GLY A 260 -10.13 27.39 0.61
CA GLY A 260 -9.50 26.66 1.71
C GLY A 260 -8.63 27.51 2.65
N LYS A 261 -8.59 28.83 2.46
CA LYS A 261 -7.88 29.77 3.34
C LYS A 261 -8.73 30.11 4.56
N ARG A 262 -8.08 30.21 5.73
CA ARG A 262 -8.68 30.58 7.01
C ARG A 262 -7.95 31.81 7.58
N GLU A 263 -8.70 32.70 8.21
CA GLU A 263 -8.15 33.86 8.91
C GLU A 263 -7.76 33.47 10.33
N VAL A 264 -6.65 33.99 10.84
CA VAL A 264 -6.21 33.74 12.22
C VAL A 264 -6.89 34.76 13.13
N LEU A 265 -7.62 34.27 14.15
CA LEU A 265 -8.48 35.08 15.00
C LEU A 265 -7.83 35.45 16.35
N ILE A 266 -6.68 34.85 16.64
CA ILE A 266 -5.88 35.16 17.83
C ILE A 266 -4.82 36.23 17.50
N GLY A 267 -4.62 37.17 18.42
CA GLY A 267 -3.57 38.19 18.31
C GLY A 267 -2.18 37.63 18.64
N GLU A 268 -1.13 38.32 18.20
CA GLU A 268 0.28 37.97 18.50
C GLU A 268 0.48 37.73 20.01
N VAL A 269 1.13 36.61 20.35
CA VAL A 269 1.63 36.31 21.70
C VAL A 269 3.09 36.69 21.80
#